data_AF-A0AAV1ZC37-F1
#
_entry.id   AF-A0AAV1ZC37-F1
#
_cell.length_a   1.000
_cell.length_b   1.000
_cell.length_c   1.000
_cell.angle_alpha   90.00
_cell.angle_beta   90.00
_cell.angle_gamma   90.00
#
_symmetry.space_group_name_H-M   'P 1'
#
loop_
_entity.id
_entity.type
_entity.pdbx_description
1 polymer ?
#
loop_
_entity_poly.entity_id
_entity_poly.type
_entity_poly.pdbx_seq_one_letter_code
_entity_poly.pdbx_strand_id
1 'polypeptide(L)' 'MSLTRPRPVIPEELPKLLHDLSYAVIKSQPKDIFSFAADYFQQLYDERDKEK' A
#
# COMPACT_ATOMS: atom_id res chain seq x y z
N MET A 1 20.68 -3.99 -32.08
CA MET A 1 19.62 -4.67 -31.32
C MET A 1 19.28 -3.81 -30.12
N SER A 2 18.10 -3.19 -30.11
CA SER A 2 17.64 -2.35 -28.99
C SER A 2 17.17 -3.25 -27.85
N LEU A 3 17.82 -3.16 -26.70
CA LEU A 3 17.40 -3.82 -25.45
C LEU A 3 16.17 -3.08 -24.90
N THR A 4 14.98 -3.33 -25.45
CA THR A 4 13.74 -2.85 -24.85
C THR A 4 13.48 -3.62 -23.56
N ARG A 5 13.77 -2.98 -22.41
CA ARG A 5 13.44 -3.53 -21.10
C ARG A 5 11.92 -3.80 -21.04
N PRO A 6 11.48 -4.98 -20.58
CA PRO A 6 10.05 -5.25 -20.41
C PRO A 6 9.46 -4.22 -19.45
N ARG A 7 8.29 -3.68 -19.79
CA ARG A 7 7.56 -2.78 -18.89
C ARG A 7 7.16 -3.57 -17.64
N PRO A 8 7.39 -3.02 -16.44
CA PRO A 8 6.95 -3.67 -15.22
C PRO A 8 5.42 -3.78 -15.22
N VAL A 9 4.92 -4.96 -14.85
CA VAL A 9 3.49 -5.18 -14.64
C VAL A 9 3.12 -4.64 -13.27
N ILE A 10 2.16 -3.72 -13.23
CA ILE A 10 1.63 -3.17 -11.99
C ILE A 10 0.37 -3.98 -11.63
N PRO A 11 0.30 -4.60 -10.44
CA PRO A 11 -0.92 -5.28 -10.00
C PRO A 11 -2.10 -4.30 -9.92
N GLU A 12 -3.28 -4.72 -10.36
CA GLU A 12 -4.47 -3.85 -10.49
C GLU A 12 -4.86 -3.18 -9.16
N GLU A 13 -4.68 -3.88 -8.04
CA GLU A 13 -5.05 -3.38 -6.71
C GLU A 13 -4.01 -2.47 -6.06
N LEU A 14 -2.77 -2.46 -6.58
CA LEU A 14 -1.65 -1.71 -5.96
C LEU A 14 -1.90 -0.19 -5.93
N PRO A 15 -2.38 0.47 -7.01
CA PRO A 15 -2.64 1.91 -6.98
C PRO A 15 -3.65 2.32 -5.91
N LYS A 16 -4.71 1.52 -5.73
CA LYS A 16 -5.73 1.77 -4.71
C LYS A 16 -5.14 1.61 -3.30
N LEU A 17 -4.39 0.55 -3.07
CA LEU A 17 -3.74 0.28 -1.78
C LEU A 17 -2.80 1.43 -1.35
N LEU A 18 -2.03 1.98 -2.29
CA LEU A 18 -1.15 3.12 -2.04
C LEU A 18 -1.91 4.44 -1.83
N HIS A 19 -3.00 4.64 -2.57
CA HIS A 19 -3.87 5.80 -2.39
C HIS A 19 -4.48 5.82 -0.99
N ASP A 20 -5.00 4.69 -0.52
CA ASP A 20 -5.67 4.58 0.77
C ASP A 20 -4.69 4.78 1.94
N LEU A 21 -3.47 4.22 1.85
CA LEU A 21 -2.38 4.53 2.78
C LEU A 21 -2.07 6.03 2.79
N SER A 22 -1.91 6.64 1.61
CA SER A 22 -1.58 8.07 1.49
C SER A 22 -2.64 8.94 2.14
N TYR A 23 -3.92 8.63 1.91
CA TYR A 23 -5.03 9.32 2.56
C TYR A 23 -4.99 9.16 4.09
N ALA A 24 -4.72 7.95 4.59
CA ALA A 24 -4.62 7.67 6.01
C ALA A 24 -3.47 8.45 6.68
N VAL A 25 -2.31 8.54 6.03
CA VAL A 25 -1.15 9.33 6.51
C VAL A 25 -1.46 10.82 6.54
N ILE A 26 -2.06 11.37 5.47
CA ILE A 26 -2.42 12.80 5.42
C ILE A 26 -3.42 13.15 6.52
N LYS A 27 -4.42 12.28 6.76
CA LYS A 27 -5.46 12.49 7.76
C LYS A 27 -4.94 12.39 9.20
N SER A 28 -4.07 11.42 9.48
CA SER A 28 -3.57 11.16 10.83
C SER A 28 -2.33 11.98 11.21
N GLN A 29 -1.62 12.53 10.22
CA GLN A 29 -0.36 13.28 10.39
C GLN A 29 0.59 12.62 11.40
N PRO A 30 0.98 11.34 11.17
CA PRO A 30 1.76 10.61 12.14
C PRO A 30 3.17 11.20 12.23
N LYS A 31 3.73 11.23 13.44
CA LYS A 31 5.13 11.65 13.63
C LYS A 31 6.12 10.65 13.04
N ASP A 32 5.74 9.37 13.02
CA ASP A 32 6.51 8.29 12.41
C ASP A 32 5.66 7.58 11.36
N ILE A 33 5.99 7.84 10.09
CA ILE A 33 5.28 7.29 8.94
C ILE A 33 5.56 5.79 8.78
N PHE A 34 6.75 5.32 9.17
CA PHE A 34 7.13 3.91 8.97
C PHE A 34 6.35 3.00 9.91
N SER A 35 6.33 3.33 11.21
CA SER A 35 5.53 2.59 12.18
C SER A 35 4.04 2.64 11.84
N PHE A 36 3.53 3.83 11.46
CA PHE A 36 2.14 3.97 11.03
C PHE A 36 1.79 3.07 9.84
N ALA A 37 2.63 3.02 8.81
CA ALA A 37 2.38 2.20 7.63
C ALA A 37 2.44 0.69 7.96
N ALA A 38 3.35 0.27 8.83
CA ALA A 38 3.43 -1.12 9.29
C ALA A 38 2.15 -1.54 10.01
N ASP A 39 1.70 -0.73 10.97
CA ASP A 39 0.46 -0.97 11.71
C ASP A 39 -0.77 -0.97 10.79
N TYR A 40 -0.83 -0.01 9.86
CA TYR A 40 -1.92 0.11 8.88
C TYR A 40 -2.07 -1.14 8.00
N PHE A 41 -0.96 -1.66 7.47
CA PHE A 41 -0.99 -2.86 6.64
C PHE A 41 -1.26 -4.14 7.46
N GLN A 42 -0.80 -4.20 8.71
CA GLN A 42 -1.14 -5.31 9.61
C GLN A 42 -2.64 -5.34 9.89
N GLN A 43 -3.25 -4.19 10.19
CA GLN A 43 -4.70 -4.08 10.40
C GLN A 43 -5.49 -4.51 9.16
N LEU A 44 -5.10 -4.03 7.97
CA LEU A 44 -5.74 -4.42 6.71
C LEU A 44 -5.64 -5.94 6.44
N TYR A 45 -4.52 -6.56 6.82
CA TYR A 45 -4.35 -8.00 6.69
C TYR A 45 -5.28 -8.76 7.63
N ASP A 46 -5.31 -8.37 8.91
CA ASP A 46 -6.13 -9.00 9.94
C ASP A 46 -7.64 -8.85 9.64
N GLU A 47 -8.06 -7.71 9.07
CA GLU A 47 -9.44 -7.49 8.61
C GLU A 47 -9.81 -8.45 7.48
N ARG A 48 -8.93 -8.59 6.48
CA ARG A 48 -9.16 -9.54 5.38
C ARG A 48 -9.14 -11.01 5.82
N ASP A 49 -8.38 -11.35 6.85
CA ASP A 49 -8.35 -12.71 7.38
C ASP A 49 -9.64 -13.06 8.14
N LYS A 50 -10.23 -12.08 8.84
CA LYS A 50 -11.53 -12.23 9.53
C LYS A 50 -12.74 -12.33 8.61
N GLU A 51 -12.62 -11.84 7.38
CA GLU A 51 -13.68 -11.92 6.35
C GLU A 51 -13.69 -13.27 5.60
N LYS A 52 -12.74 -14.16 5.88
CA LYS A 52 -12.70 -15.54 5.35
C LYS A 52 -13.37 -16.55 6.27
#